data_AF-A0A829YEC5-F1
#
_entry.id   AF-A0A829YEC5-F1
#
_cell.length_a   1.000
_cell.length_b   1.000
_cell.length_c   1.000
_cell.angle_alpha   90.00
_cell.angle_beta   90.00
_cell.angle_gamma   90.00
#
_symmetry.space_group_name_H-M   'P 1'
#
loop_
_entity.id
_entity.type
_entity.pdbx_description
1 polymer ?
#
loop_
_entity_poly.entity_id
_entity_poly.type
_entity_poly.pdbx_seq_one_letter_code
_entity_poly.pdbx_strand_id
1 'polypeptide(L)' 'MQQPEAQARVIEEWFRLPESRRLHATDAVAFAFRLLQDRPEMFARHRERDQVDHDVIVEWLLPYLNRQTN' A
#
# COMPACT_ATOMS: atom_id res chain seq x y z
N MET A 1 20.16 -2.24 0.72
CA MET A 1 19.01 -2.91 1.38
C MET A 1 17.88 -2.92 0.37
N GLN A 2 17.53 -4.08 -0.18
CA GLN A 2 16.44 -4.16 -1.14
C GLN A 2 15.14 -3.94 -0.36
N GLN A 3 14.55 -2.74 -0.47
CA GLN A 3 13.14 -2.59 -0.12
C GLN A 3 12.38 -3.62 -0.97
N PRO A 4 11.45 -4.40 -0.39
CA PRO A 4 10.69 -5.37 -1.17
C PRO A 4 10.01 -4.60 -2.30
N GLU A 5 10.25 -5.00 -3.55
CA GLU A 5 9.77 -4.29 -4.75
C GLU A 5 8.26 -4.00 -4.66
N ALA A 6 7.49 -4.87 -4.00
CA ALA A 6 6.07 -4.66 -3.70
C ALA A 6 5.80 -3.43 -2.83
N GLN A 7 6.57 -3.19 -1.77
CA GLN A 7 6.40 -2.03 -0.89
C GLN A 7 6.66 -0.72 -1.64
N ALA A 8 7.75 -0.66 -2.41
CA ALA A 8 8.06 0.53 -3.19
C ALA A 8 6.93 0.84 -4.19
N ARG A 9 6.43 -0.16 -4.89
CA ARG A 9 5.31 -0.02 -5.84
C ARG A 9 4.01 0.39 -5.18
N VAL A 10 3.69 -0.16 -4.01
CA VAL A 10 2.53 0.25 -3.20
C VAL A 10 2.61 1.74 -2.86
N ILE A 11 3.77 2.19 -2.39
CA ILE A 11 4.00 3.58 -2.02
C ILE A 11 3.88 4.49 -3.25
N GLU A 12 4.48 4.11 -4.38
CA GLU A 12 4.36 4.87 -5.64
C GLU A 12 2.90 5.03 -6.09
N GLU A 13 2.13 3.94 -6.11
CA GLU A 13 0.71 3.98 -6.50
C GLU A 13 -0.15 4.76 -5.49
N TRP A 14 0.20 4.71 -4.20
CA TRP A 14 -0.43 5.53 -3.17
C TRP A 14 -0.19 7.02 -3.46
N PHE A 15 1.06 7.43 -3.67
CA PHE A 15 1.40 8.83 -3.96
C PHE A 15 0.82 9.36 -5.29
N ARG A 16 0.52 8.47 -6.24
CA ARG A 16 -0.20 8.82 -7.48
C ARG A 16 -1.66 9.23 -7.24
N LEU A 17 -2.27 8.84 -6.12
CA LEU A 17 -3.64 9.24 -5.79
C LEU A 17 -3.71 10.74 -5.43
N PRO A 18 -4.84 11.41 -5.73
CA PRO A 18 -5.06 12.77 -5.24
C PRO A 18 -5.05 12.80 -3.71
N GLU A 19 -4.57 13.90 -3.14
CA GLU A 19 -4.43 14.06 -1.68
C GLU A 19 -5.75 13.83 -0.94
N SER A 20 -6.90 14.20 -1.52
CA SER A 20 -8.22 13.93 -0.94
C SER A 20 -8.50 12.45 -0.65
N ARG A 21 -7.78 11.52 -1.30
CA ARG A 21 -7.86 10.06 -1.10
C ARG A 21 -6.69 9.48 -0.30
N ARG A 22 -5.85 10.33 0.30
CA ARG A 22 -4.71 9.91 1.12
C ARG A 22 -4.78 10.38 2.58
N LEU A 23 -5.86 11.08 2.93
CA LEU A 23 -6.01 11.73 4.23
C LEU A 23 -6.46 10.78 5.34
N HIS A 24 -7.23 9.74 5.02
CA HIS A 24 -7.83 8.88 6.03
C HIS A 24 -7.26 7.46 6.02
N ALA A 25 -7.14 6.87 7.20
CA ALA A 25 -6.79 5.46 7.34
C ALA A 25 -7.77 4.54 6.60
N THR A 26 -9.04 4.92 6.53
CA THR A 26 -10.06 4.22 5.72
C THR A 26 -9.71 4.21 4.23
N ASP A 27 -9.12 5.28 3.70
CA ASP A 27 -8.68 5.32 2.31
C ASP A 27 -7.49 4.39 2.06
N ALA A 28 -6.58 4.26 3.03
CA ALA A 28 -5.45 3.33 2.96
C ALA A 28 -5.93 1.88 2.89
N VAL A 29 -6.91 1.52 3.73
CA VAL A 29 -7.53 0.19 3.71
C VAL A 29 -8.24 -0.04 2.37
N ALA A 30 -9.07 0.91 1.93
CA ALA A 30 -9.79 0.81 0.66
C ALA A 30 -8.84 0.72 -0.56
N PHE A 31 -7.70 1.41 -0.50
CA PHE A 31 -6.64 1.32 -1.49
C PHE A 31 -5.95 -0.04 -1.47
N ALA A 32 -5.60 -0.56 -0.29
CA ALA A 32 -4.98 -1.88 -0.16
C ALA A 32 -5.86 -2.98 -0.76
N PHE A 33 -7.15 -2.98 -0.44
CA PHE A 33 -8.12 -3.90 -1.04
C PHE A 33 -8.19 -3.75 -2.57
N ARG A 34 -8.28 -2.53 -3.07
CA ARG A 34 -8.33 -2.28 -4.52
C ARG A 34 -7.05 -2.74 -5.22
N LEU A 35 -5.89 -2.51 -4.61
CA LEU A 35 -4.59 -2.84 -5.20
C LEU A 35 -4.38 -4.36 -5.27
N LEU A 36 -4.82 -5.09 -4.25
CA LEU A 36 -4.81 -6.56 -4.25
C LEU A 36 -5.74 -7.15 -5.31
N GLN A 37 -6.89 -6.50 -5.57
CA GLN A 37 -7.84 -6.93 -6.59
C GLN A 37 -7.40 -6.56 -8.01
N ASP A 38 -6.88 -5.35 -8.21
CA ASP A 38 -6.53 -4.79 -9.52
C ASP A 38 -5.19 -5.33 -10.03
N ARG A 39 -4.20 -5.51 -9.14
CA ARG A 39 -2.85 -5.97 -9.50
C ARG A 39 -2.33 -7.06 -8.56
N PRO A 40 -2.99 -8.22 -8.50
CA PRO A 40 -2.51 -9.35 -7.69
C PRO A 40 -1.12 -9.85 -8.14
N GLU A 41 -0.74 -9.63 -9.39
CA GLU A 41 0.58 -9.96 -9.95
C GLU A 41 1.75 -9.28 -9.23
N MET A 42 1.53 -8.07 -8.68
CA MET A 42 2.53 -7.31 -7.92
C MET A 42 2.94 -8.04 -6.64
N PHE A 43 2.05 -8.88 -6.12
CA PHE A 43 2.22 -9.64 -4.88
C PHE A 43 2.43 -11.14 -5.14
N ALA A 44 2.24 -11.61 -6.38
CA ALA A 44 2.34 -13.01 -6.74
C ALA A 44 3.74 -13.61 -6.51
N ARG A 45 4.80 -12.80 -6.61
CA ARG A 45 6.19 -13.21 -6.30
C ARG A 45 6.46 -13.41 -4.81
N HIS A 46 5.65 -12.81 -3.93
CA HIS A 46 5.79 -12.95 -2.47
C HIS A 46 5.03 -14.17 -1.91
N ARG A 47 4.25 -14.84 -2.76
CA ARG A 47 3.37 -15.97 -2.41
C ARG A 47 4.07 -17.19 -1.78
N GLU A 48 5.40 -17.30 -1.92
CA GLU A 48 6.17 -18.42 -1.36
C GLU A 48 6.71 -18.19 0.06
N ARG A 49 6.71 -16.96 0.60
CA ARG A 49 7.26 -16.70 1.96
C ARG A 49 6.38 -15.89 2.89
N ASP A 50 5.56 -14.99 2.39
CA ASP A 50 4.69 -14.14 3.20
C ASP A 50 3.57 -13.63 2.30
N GLN A 51 2.33 -14.08 2.54
CA GLN A 51 1.19 -13.61 1.78
C GLN A 51 1.01 -12.12 2.09
N VAL A 52 1.22 -11.26 1.09
CA VAL A 52 1.00 -9.82 1.27
C VAL A 52 -0.50 -9.58 1.29
N ASP A 53 -1.03 -9.41 2.49
CA ASP A 53 -2.42 -9.06 2.74
C ASP A 53 -2.60 -7.54 2.89
N HIS A 54 -3.85 -7.10 2.94
CA HIS A 54 -4.21 -5.70 3.07
C HIS A 54 -3.63 -5.06 4.34
N ASP A 55 -3.49 -5.82 5.42
CA ASP A 55 -2.92 -5.37 6.69
C ASP A 55 -1.45 -4.95 6.52
N VAL A 56 -0.64 -5.79 5.86
CA VAL A 56 0.77 -5.50 5.53
C VAL A 56 0.90 -4.26 4.65
N ILE A 57 0.02 -4.10 3.67
CA ILE A 57 -0.01 -2.92 2.80
C ILE A 57 -0.34 -1.66 3.61
N VAL A 58 -1.32 -1.73 4.52
CA VAL A 58 -1.69 -0.61 5.39
C VAL A 58 -0.54 -0.25 6.33
N GLU A 59 0.16 -1.23 6.90
CA GLU A 59 1.36 -0.99 7.72
C GLU A 59 2.44 -0.20 6.97
N TRP A 60 2.64 -0.49 5.67
CA TRP A 60 3.57 0.29 4.84
C TRP A 60 3.12 1.73 4.62
N LEU A 61 1.80 1.99 4.66
CA LEU A 61 1.21 3.30 4.46
C LEU A 61 1.07 4.12 5.75
N LEU A 62 0.99 3.48 6.92
CA LEU A 62 0.93 4.13 8.24
C LEU A 62 1.87 5.34 8.42
N PRO A 63 3.18 5.26 8.09
CA PRO A 63 4.09 6.40 8.25
C PRO A 63 3.77 7.60 7.33
N TYR A 64 2.98 7.40 6.27
CA TYR A 64 2.59 8.43 5.31
C TYR A 64 1.22 9.02 5.60
N LEU A 65 0.37 8.34 6.38
CA LEU A 65 -0.97 8.81 6.75
C LEU A 65 -0.95 9.94 7.78
N ASN A 66 0.00 9.92 8.71
CA ASN A 66 0.11 10.94 9.78
C ASN A 66 0.90 12.20 9.39
N ARG A 67 1.54 12.23 8.20
CA ARG A 67 2.38 13.37 7.78
C ARG A 67 1.61 14.57 7.23
N GLN A 68 0.30 14.47 7.00
CA GLN A 68 -0.50 15.56 6.44
C GLN A 68 -1.34 16.33 7.47
N THR A 69 -1.25 15.95 8.75
CA THR A 69 -1.85 16.69 9.86
C THR A 69 -0.83 17.68 10.44
N ASN A 70 -0.39 18.66 9.65
CA ASN A 70 0.24 19.87 10.18
C ASN A 70 0.09 21.05 9.21
#